data_AF-A0A6P7ZJ77-F1
#
_entry.id   AF-A0A6P7ZJ77-F1
#
_cell.length_a   1.000
_cell.length_b   1.000
_cell.length_c   1.000
_cell.angle_alpha   90.00
_cell.angle_beta   90.00
_cell.angle_gamma   90.00
#
_symmetry.space_group_name_H-M   'P 1'
#
loop_
_entity.id
_entity.type
_entity.pdbx_description
1 polymer ?
#
loop_
_entity_poly.entity_id
_entity_poly.type
_entity_poly.pdbx_seq_one_letter_code
_entity_poly.pdbx_strand_id
1 'polypeptide(L)'
;NFWERVLPVHRDLIKVIGVELQKVICSGEHGLQRDLPPDFKGLFKPISEYHYYPALEELIRDVFSGRERRPFRFASTVDFMVKGQVIRRHQPISFLSEVESKGYRYARCREYETAAQVCLQIPFSCPGDFYLCEVEPEYTLSQILQSKSLLSHRFTCSTIPGDSIFLSPVYEVQALMQMRRNTVKIPSSLEVDVIDVTSQAQQITFIAPLTLPEILAYEETFPITAELLEAPEYQTVFKTDWVSSLRKGQKIQIHSRASAWRVLASSSKGNKSTRYFLISGGYRGKFKRRPREFSTAYDLLTSVNSGEKLQVVVTKDFECYEDCFPSLSVGDRLKVLYHTTTRTPQETDVLVCNLCCENDGEEQMEQIMLPLYVEGRFVEEVADTTKYTMSEVIQKLKLPCELKVAVKDPTLAIDILSSFSALKLEELIDDPFLVISFMERPMLCFDLPVKWFEVLLFFTQDSARELKKPVNQSVVEELTDSFYYQMRKMLPCSGPPPPRPPKRASFSANDTRKEITTDRKQSMTKPMLPPLKQEPDCQYAAPLPPAARKQIQLRRRSEPNEYSLSKHKLRTTSTSSKDEEDDEHDYECIEDTVKDISQKTRKIFLR
;
A
#
# COMPACT_ATOMS: atom_id res chain seq x y z
N ASN A 1 -31.63 12.44 -18.09
CA ASN A 1 -31.72 11.27 -17.19
C ASN A 1 -31.15 10.03 -17.88
N PHE A 2 -29.84 10.02 -18.17
CA PHE A 2 -29.17 8.91 -18.88
C PHE A 2 -27.89 8.45 -18.15
N TRP A 3 -27.62 9.04 -16.99
CA TRP A 3 -26.29 9.07 -16.36
C TRP A 3 -26.17 8.22 -15.09
N GLU A 4 -27.28 7.66 -14.60
CA GLU A 4 -27.23 6.53 -13.67
C GLU A 4 -27.56 5.28 -14.45
N ARG A 5 -26.52 4.55 -14.85
CA ARG A 5 -26.64 3.25 -15.50
C ARG A 5 -25.73 2.23 -14.83
N VAL A 6 -26.32 1.07 -14.51
CA VAL A 6 -25.60 -0.12 -14.06
C VAL A 6 -25.45 -1.07 -15.23
N LEU A 7 -24.22 -1.54 -15.45
CA LEU A 7 -23.83 -2.33 -16.62
C LEU A 7 -22.96 -3.51 -16.17
N PRO A 8 -23.15 -4.74 -16.68
CA PRO A 8 -22.23 -5.84 -16.49
C PRO A 8 -21.10 -5.77 -17.54
N VAL A 9 -19.86 -5.95 -17.11
CA VAL A 9 -18.70 -6.20 -17.98
C VAL A 9 -17.98 -7.43 -17.44
N HIS A 10 -17.87 -8.50 -18.24
CA HIS A 10 -17.27 -9.78 -17.82
C HIS A 10 -17.80 -10.36 -16.48
N ARG A 11 -19.11 -10.21 -16.23
CA ARG A 11 -19.86 -10.55 -14.98
C ARG A 11 -19.76 -9.53 -13.83
N ASP A 12 -18.83 -8.58 -13.87
CA ASP A 12 -18.73 -7.53 -12.84
C ASP A 12 -19.72 -6.39 -13.11
N LEU A 13 -20.36 -5.89 -12.05
CA LEU A 13 -21.28 -4.75 -12.11
C LEU A 13 -20.53 -3.42 -11.95
N ILE A 14 -20.81 -2.48 -12.85
CA ILE A 14 -20.26 -1.12 -12.82
C ILE A 14 -21.42 -0.11 -12.75
N LYS A 15 -21.30 0.94 -11.91
CA LYS A 15 -22.17 2.12 -11.93
C LYS A 15 -21.42 3.26 -12.63
N VAL A 16 -21.93 3.72 -13.77
CA VAL A 16 -21.42 4.95 -14.40
C VAL A 16 -21.67 6.14 -13.48
N ILE A 17 -20.65 6.98 -13.28
CA ILE A 17 -20.73 8.23 -12.51
C ILE A 17 -20.41 9.47 -13.36
N GLY A 18 -19.73 9.30 -14.49
CA GLY A 18 -19.42 10.39 -15.41
C GLY A 18 -18.91 9.89 -16.76
N VAL A 19 -18.90 10.78 -17.76
CA VAL A 19 -18.28 10.56 -19.06
C VAL A 19 -17.53 11.82 -19.45
N GLU A 20 -16.25 11.68 -19.75
CA GLU A 20 -15.32 12.77 -20.08
C GLU A 20 -14.83 12.61 -21.52
N LEU A 21 -14.58 13.70 -22.26
CA LEU A 21 -13.98 13.62 -23.59
C LEU A 21 -12.46 13.70 -23.45
N GLN A 22 -11.74 12.60 -23.69
CA GLN A 22 -10.28 12.62 -23.65
C GLN A 22 -9.67 13.22 -24.93
N LYS A 23 -10.14 12.80 -26.11
CA LYS A 23 -9.57 13.22 -27.40
C LYS A 23 -10.53 12.97 -28.56
N VAL A 24 -10.21 13.52 -29.73
CA VAL A 24 -10.90 13.20 -31.00
C VAL A 24 -9.89 12.60 -31.97
N ILE A 25 -10.17 11.41 -32.49
CA ILE A 25 -9.35 10.78 -33.53
C ILE A 25 -9.78 11.35 -34.88
N CYS A 26 -8.87 12.08 -35.51
CA CYS A 26 -8.97 12.56 -36.88
C CYS A 26 -8.41 11.50 -37.83
N SER A 27 -9.26 10.90 -38.68
CA SER A 27 -8.86 9.87 -39.66
C SER A 27 -8.94 10.44 -41.08
N GLY A 28 -7.81 10.46 -41.81
CA GLY A 28 -7.77 10.83 -43.23
C GLY A 28 -7.94 9.64 -44.18
N GLU A 29 -8.26 9.89 -45.45
CA GLU A 29 -8.55 8.84 -46.46
C GLU A 29 -7.49 7.75 -46.58
N HIS A 30 -6.21 8.09 -46.42
CA HIS A 30 -5.09 7.15 -46.52
C HIS A 30 -4.85 6.33 -45.23
N GLY A 31 -5.84 6.27 -44.33
CA GLY A 31 -5.76 5.56 -43.05
C GLY A 31 -4.87 6.24 -42.00
N LEU A 32 -4.33 7.43 -42.30
CA LEU A 32 -3.53 8.19 -41.34
C LEU A 32 -4.43 8.77 -40.24
N GLN A 33 -4.31 8.24 -39.03
CA GLN A 33 -4.98 8.73 -37.84
C GLN A 33 -4.10 9.72 -37.07
N ARG A 34 -4.73 10.74 -36.47
CA ARG A 34 -4.09 11.74 -35.59
C ARG A 34 -5.00 12.01 -34.40
N ASP A 35 -4.41 12.14 -33.22
CA ASP A 35 -5.13 12.58 -32.02
C ASP A 35 -5.24 14.12 -32.01
N LEU A 36 -6.46 14.63 -31.85
CA LEU A 36 -6.76 16.05 -31.60
C LEU A 36 -7.17 16.24 -30.13
N PRO A 37 -6.66 17.28 -29.44
CA PRO A 37 -7.08 17.59 -28.08
C PRO A 37 -8.52 18.16 -28.04
N PRO A 38 -9.27 17.99 -26.94
CA PRO A 38 -10.65 18.46 -26.81
C PRO A 38 -10.85 19.96 -27.07
N ASP A 39 -9.83 20.78 -26.82
CA ASP A 39 -9.88 22.23 -26.94
C ASP A 39 -9.37 22.75 -28.31
N PHE A 40 -9.03 21.88 -29.26
CA PHE A 40 -8.43 22.23 -30.54
C PHE A 40 -9.15 23.39 -31.26
N LYS A 41 -8.40 24.44 -31.59
CA LYS A 41 -8.92 25.72 -32.13
C LYS A 41 -9.08 25.74 -33.66
N GLY A 42 -8.86 24.61 -34.33
CA GLY A 42 -9.05 24.52 -35.78
C GLY A 42 -10.52 24.66 -36.19
N LEU A 43 -10.73 25.25 -37.36
CA LEU A 43 -12.03 25.40 -38.01
C LEU A 43 -12.18 24.36 -39.11
N PHE A 44 -13.37 23.77 -39.20
CA PHE A 44 -13.70 22.68 -40.09
C PHE A 44 -14.82 23.09 -41.04
N LYS A 45 -14.65 22.82 -42.34
CA LYS A 45 -15.71 22.95 -43.34
C LYS A 45 -16.25 21.58 -43.67
N PRO A 46 -17.57 21.36 -43.67
CA PRO A 46 -18.12 20.14 -44.23
C PRO A 46 -17.69 20.02 -45.70
N ILE A 47 -17.59 18.78 -46.17
CA ILE A 47 -17.45 18.47 -47.59
C ILE A 47 -18.86 18.12 -48.07
N SER A 48 -19.58 19.10 -48.58
CA SER A 48 -20.78 18.84 -49.38
C SER A 48 -20.44 17.90 -50.54
N GLU A 49 -21.06 16.72 -50.55
CA GLU A 49 -21.14 15.91 -51.75
C GLU A 49 -22.09 16.63 -52.72
N TYR A 50 -21.53 17.31 -53.73
CA TYR A 50 -22.30 18.15 -54.65
C TYR A 50 -23.38 17.35 -55.38
N HIS A 51 -24.63 17.51 -54.96
CA HIS A 51 -25.79 17.08 -55.73
C HIS A 51 -26.02 18.05 -56.90
N TYR A 52 -25.85 17.53 -58.12
CA TYR A 52 -26.14 18.24 -59.36
C TYR A 52 -27.57 17.91 -59.82
N TYR A 53 -28.35 18.95 -60.09
CA TYR A 53 -29.73 18.86 -60.54
C TYR A 53 -29.79 19.16 -62.05
N PRO A 54 -30.26 18.22 -62.89
CA PRO A 54 -30.21 18.37 -64.37
C PRO A 54 -31.20 19.39 -64.94
N ALA A 55 -32.12 19.91 -64.11
CA ALA A 55 -33.05 20.98 -64.45
C ALA A 55 -33.27 21.93 -63.26
N LEU A 56 -33.50 23.21 -63.55
CA LEU A 56 -33.71 24.23 -62.52
C LEU A 56 -34.96 23.96 -61.67
N GLU A 57 -36.00 23.34 -62.23
CA GLU A 57 -37.17 22.90 -61.46
C GLU A 57 -36.81 21.91 -60.36
N GLU A 58 -35.89 20.98 -60.59
CA GLU A 58 -35.54 19.93 -59.62
C GLU A 58 -34.79 20.51 -58.42
N LEU A 59 -33.83 21.41 -58.69
CA LEU A 59 -33.17 22.22 -57.66
C LEU A 59 -34.17 23.02 -56.82
N ILE A 60 -35.10 23.74 -57.46
CA ILE A 60 -36.11 24.54 -56.77
C ILE A 60 -37.07 23.65 -55.96
N ARG A 61 -37.41 22.47 -56.48
CA ARG A 61 -38.29 21.50 -55.84
C ARG A 61 -37.64 20.93 -54.58
N ASP A 62 -36.38 20.52 -54.64
CA ASP A 62 -35.63 20.00 -53.47
C ASP A 62 -35.49 21.07 -52.37
N VAL A 63 -34.95 22.25 -52.71
CA VAL A 63 -34.72 23.36 -51.77
C VAL A 63 -35.99 23.79 -51.02
N PHE A 64 -37.17 23.69 -51.66
CA PHE A 64 -38.46 24.02 -51.06
C PHE A 64 -39.28 22.80 -50.58
N SER A 65 -38.74 21.58 -50.59
CA SER A 65 -39.44 20.37 -50.10
C SER A 65 -39.55 20.28 -48.58
N GLY A 66 -38.93 21.20 -47.83
CA GLY A 66 -39.05 21.25 -46.36
C GLY A 66 -38.63 22.56 -45.68
N ARG A 67 -38.52 23.67 -46.42
CA ARG A 67 -38.02 24.97 -45.90
C ARG A 67 -38.93 26.13 -46.30
N GLU A 68 -38.83 27.24 -45.57
CA GLU A 68 -39.40 28.53 -46.00
C GLU A 68 -38.85 28.95 -47.38
N ARG A 69 -39.67 29.59 -48.21
CA ARG A 69 -39.29 30.05 -49.56
C ARG A 69 -38.39 31.30 -49.51
N ARG A 70 -37.15 31.13 -49.04
CA ARG A 70 -36.14 32.18 -48.94
C ARG A 70 -35.31 32.28 -50.24
N PRO A 71 -34.74 33.45 -50.57
CA PRO A 71 -33.74 33.59 -51.62
C PRO A 71 -32.51 32.71 -51.34
N PHE A 72 -32.02 32.00 -52.36
CA PHE A 72 -30.83 31.13 -52.29
C PHE A 72 -29.91 31.37 -53.48
N ARG A 73 -28.67 30.89 -53.43
CA ARG A 73 -27.68 31.01 -54.51
C ARG A 73 -27.41 29.67 -55.16
N PHE A 74 -27.22 29.68 -56.47
CA PHE A 74 -26.90 28.50 -57.28
C PHE A 74 -26.04 28.89 -58.48
N ALA A 75 -25.40 27.90 -59.10
CA ALA A 75 -24.69 28.03 -60.36
C ALA A 75 -24.90 26.77 -61.20
N SER A 76 -24.49 26.80 -62.47
CA SER A 76 -24.47 25.65 -63.39
C SER A 76 -23.01 25.26 -63.70
N THR A 77 -22.68 23.98 -63.85
CA THR A 77 -21.34 23.58 -64.35
C THR A 77 -21.16 23.79 -65.86
N VAL A 78 -22.27 24.06 -66.58
CA VAL A 78 -22.32 24.33 -68.03
C VAL A 78 -22.82 25.73 -68.34
N ASP A 79 -22.32 26.33 -69.41
CA ASP A 79 -22.84 27.60 -69.96
C ASP A 79 -24.27 27.39 -70.47
N PHE A 80 -25.19 28.32 -70.17
CA PHE A 80 -26.58 28.25 -70.61
C PHE A 80 -27.16 29.62 -70.97
N MET A 81 -28.19 29.64 -71.82
CA MET A 81 -28.70 30.88 -72.43
C MET A 81 -30.11 31.25 -71.94
N VAL A 82 -30.30 32.50 -71.52
CA VAL A 82 -31.57 33.04 -71.04
C VAL A 82 -31.90 34.31 -71.82
N LYS A 83 -32.98 34.27 -72.63
CA LYS A 83 -33.46 35.40 -73.45
C LYS A 83 -32.37 36.08 -74.31
N GLY A 84 -31.40 35.31 -74.81
CA GLY A 84 -30.29 35.80 -75.63
C GLY A 84 -29.04 36.27 -74.87
N GLN A 85 -29.07 36.26 -73.52
CA GLN A 85 -27.86 36.42 -72.69
C GLN A 85 -27.27 35.04 -72.38
N VAL A 86 -25.95 34.91 -72.49
CA VAL A 86 -25.23 33.68 -72.11
C VAL A 86 -24.70 33.84 -70.69
N ILE A 87 -25.13 32.94 -69.81
CA ILE A 87 -24.64 32.81 -68.44
C ILE A 87 -23.55 31.75 -68.46
N ARG A 88 -22.39 32.05 -67.86
CA ARG A 88 -21.22 31.16 -67.89
C ARG A 88 -21.28 30.10 -66.81
N ARG A 89 -20.61 28.97 -67.05
CA ARG A 89 -20.34 27.95 -66.03
C ARG A 89 -19.73 28.55 -64.77
N HIS A 90 -20.16 28.03 -63.62
CA HIS A 90 -19.80 28.44 -62.26
C HIS A 90 -20.12 29.91 -61.91
N GLN A 91 -20.84 30.65 -62.78
CA GLN A 91 -21.25 32.02 -62.49
C GLN A 91 -22.41 32.03 -61.48
N PRO A 92 -22.29 32.73 -60.33
CA PRO A 92 -23.26 32.64 -59.24
C PRO A 92 -24.51 33.48 -59.48
N ILE A 93 -25.68 32.84 -59.36
CA ILE A 93 -27.00 33.43 -59.54
C ILE A 93 -27.75 33.40 -58.21
N SER A 94 -28.47 34.47 -57.86
CA SER A 94 -29.40 34.49 -56.73
C SER A 94 -30.84 34.26 -57.21
N PHE A 95 -31.49 33.19 -56.75
CA PHE A 95 -32.93 33.02 -56.87
C PHE A 95 -33.65 34.03 -55.97
N LEU A 96 -34.70 34.70 -56.45
CA LEU A 96 -35.46 35.70 -55.68
C LEU A 96 -36.93 35.31 -55.46
N SER A 97 -37.61 34.84 -56.51
CA SER A 97 -39.06 34.55 -56.46
C SER A 97 -39.50 33.74 -57.68
N GLU A 98 -40.60 33.01 -57.54
CA GLU A 98 -41.29 32.38 -58.66
C GLU A 98 -42.19 33.40 -59.38
N VAL A 99 -42.33 33.26 -60.70
CA VAL A 99 -43.21 34.06 -61.56
C VAL A 99 -43.87 33.15 -62.58
N GLU A 100 -45.19 33.08 -62.60
CA GLU A 100 -45.94 32.43 -63.67
C GLU A 100 -46.26 33.43 -64.79
N SER A 101 -46.16 33.01 -66.04
CA SER A 101 -46.59 33.80 -67.21
C SER A 101 -47.00 32.89 -68.36
N LYS A 102 -48.20 33.11 -68.92
CA LYS A 102 -48.77 32.33 -70.04
C LYS A 102 -48.78 30.79 -69.79
N GLY A 103 -48.95 30.36 -68.54
CA GLY A 103 -48.95 28.94 -68.16
C GLY A 103 -47.55 28.32 -67.99
N TYR A 104 -46.48 29.10 -68.08
CA TYR A 104 -45.10 28.66 -67.84
C TYR A 104 -44.55 29.27 -66.55
N ARG A 105 -43.80 28.46 -65.78
CA ARG A 105 -43.17 28.85 -64.51
C ARG A 105 -41.74 29.33 -64.75
N TYR A 106 -41.40 30.50 -64.22
CA TYR A 106 -40.09 31.13 -64.34
C TYR A 106 -39.52 31.47 -62.97
N ALA A 107 -38.24 31.20 -62.77
CA ALA A 107 -37.46 31.70 -61.66
C ALA A 107 -37.04 33.15 -61.97
N ARG A 108 -37.50 34.11 -61.17
CA ARG A 108 -36.93 35.46 -61.15
C ARG A 108 -35.62 35.39 -60.37
N CYS A 109 -34.53 35.63 -61.09
CA CYS A 109 -33.17 35.53 -60.59
C CYS A 109 -32.40 36.85 -60.78
N ARG A 110 -31.27 36.98 -60.09
CA ARG A 110 -30.36 38.13 -60.20
C ARG A 110 -28.91 37.63 -60.35
N GLU A 111 -28.24 38.15 -61.37
CA GLU A 111 -26.80 38.02 -61.57
C GLU A 111 -26.05 38.87 -60.53
N TYR A 112 -24.95 38.35 -59.96
CA TYR A 112 -24.32 38.97 -58.79
C TYR A 112 -23.28 40.06 -59.13
N GLU A 113 -22.79 40.13 -60.37
CA GLU A 113 -21.57 40.86 -60.73
C GLU A 113 -21.76 42.09 -61.63
N THR A 114 -22.96 42.31 -62.20
CA THR A 114 -23.20 43.44 -63.11
C THR A 114 -23.71 44.69 -62.38
N ALA A 115 -23.07 45.84 -62.62
CA ALA A 115 -23.49 47.13 -62.06
C ALA A 115 -24.90 47.57 -62.51
N ALA A 116 -25.38 47.06 -63.65
CA ALA A 116 -26.81 47.06 -63.98
C ALA A 116 -27.48 45.83 -63.34
N GLN A 117 -28.49 46.04 -62.49
CA GLN A 117 -29.20 44.97 -61.78
C GLN A 117 -30.17 44.19 -62.70
N VAL A 118 -29.63 43.40 -63.63
CA VAL A 118 -30.43 42.59 -64.56
C VAL A 118 -31.19 41.51 -63.79
N CYS A 119 -32.52 41.63 -63.77
CA CYS A 119 -33.40 40.59 -63.23
C CYS A 119 -33.73 39.59 -64.34
N LEU A 120 -33.07 38.43 -64.28
CA LEU A 120 -33.25 37.31 -65.19
C LEU A 120 -34.58 36.60 -64.91
N GLN A 121 -35.18 36.00 -65.95
CA GLN A 121 -36.31 35.09 -65.84
C GLN A 121 -35.94 33.77 -66.51
N ILE A 122 -35.50 32.82 -65.70
CA ILE A 122 -35.03 31.51 -66.16
C ILE A 122 -36.22 30.54 -66.14
N PRO A 123 -36.54 29.81 -67.22
CA PRO A 123 -37.61 28.81 -67.19
C PRO A 123 -37.32 27.75 -66.13
N PHE A 124 -38.34 27.25 -65.44
CA PHE A 124 -38.20 26.08 -64.55
C PHE A 124 -37.71 24.85 -65.33
N SER A 125 -38.20 24.68 -66.57
CA SER A 125 -37.76 23.66 -67.53
C SER A 125 -36.41 23.97 -68.21
N CYS A 126 -35.57 24.83 -67.65
CA CYS A 126 -34.22 25.05 -68.16
C CYS A 126 -33.34 23.84 -67.77
N PRO A 127 -32.77 23.11 -68.74
CA PRO A 127 -31.78 22.08 -68.44
C PRO A 127 -30.42 22.71 -68.10
N GLY A 128 -29.59 21.95 -67.41
CA GLY A 128 -28.24 22.34 -67.00
C GLY A 128 -27.90 21.69 -65.66
N ASP A 129 -26.62 21.46 -65.39
CA ASP A 129 -26.16 20.78 -64.17
C ASP A 129 -26.04 21.81 -63.02
N PHE A 130 -27.18 22.13 -62.40
CA PHE A 130 -27.26 23.15 -61.36
C PHE A 130 -26.85 22.60 -59.97
N TYR A 131 -26.16 23.41 -59.18
CA TYR A 131 -25.79 23.08 -57.81
C TYR A 131 -25.93 24.30 -56.88
N LEU A 132 -26.14 24.06 -55.59
CA LEU A 132 -26.24 25.12 -54.58
C LEU A 132 -24.89 25.79 -54.33
N CYS A 133 -24.91 27.12 -54.22
CA CYS A 133 -23.77 27.93 -53.80
C CYS A 133 -23.97 28.43 -52.37
N GLU A 134 -24.28 27.51 -51.44
CA GLU A 134 -24.21 27.81 -50.01
C GLU A 134 -22.74 27.83 -49.58
N VAL A 135 -22.34 28.91 -48.90
CA VAL A 135 -21.06 28.93 -48.17
C VAL A 135 -21.33 28.23 -46.84
N GLU A 136 -21.08 26.91 -46.79
CA GLU A 136 -21.25 26.16 -45.54
C GLU A 136 -20.40 26.80 -44.42
N PRO A 137 -20.98 27.04 -43.24
CA PRO A 137 -20.30 27.76 -42.18
C PRO A 137 -19.14 26.93 -41.61
N GLU A 138 -18.09 27.63 -41.20
CA GLU A 138 -16.95 27.02 -40.50
C GLU A 138 -17.35 26.64 -39.07
N TYR A 139 -17.24 25.36 -38.74
CA TYR A 139 -17.54 24.83 -37.40
C TYR A 139 -16.27 24.67 -36.57
N THR A 140 -16.34 25.01 -35.28
CA THR A 140 -15.33 24.59 -34.29
C THR A 140 -15.52 23.13 -33.91
N LEU A 141 -14.47 22.47 -33.42
CA LEU A 141 -14.54 21.08 -32.94
C LEU A 141 -15.68 20.86 -31.93
N SER A 142 -15.87 21.80 -30.99
CA SER A 142 -16.93 21.72 -29.98
C SER A 142 -18.34 21.73 -30.58
N GLN A 143 -18.59 22.51 -31.63
CA GLN A 143 -19.90 22.55 -32.32
C GLN A 143 -20.19 21.26 -33.08
N ILE A 144 -19.16 20.62 -33.67
CA ILE A 144 -19.29 19.31 -34.32
C ILE A 144 -19.66 18.25 -33.28
N LEU A 145 -18.91 18.20 -32.18
CA LEU A 145 -19.10 17.23 -31.10
C LEU A 145 -20.48 17.34 -30.42
N GLN A 146 -21.09 18.53 -30.41
CA GLN A 146 -22.44 18.75 -29.90
C GLN A 146 -23.54 18.27 -30.87
N SER A 147 -23.23 18.06 -32.15
CA SER A 147 -24.20 17.74 -33.19
C SER A 147 -23.99 16.35 -33.79
N LYS A 148 -24.92 15.43 -33.51
CA LYS A 148 -24.90 14.06 -34.05
C LYS A 148 -24.93 14.00 -35.59
N SER A 149 -25.51 15.00 -36.26
CA SER A 149 -25.48 15.06 -37.73
C SER A 149 -24.11 15.51 -38.24
N LEU A 150 -23.48 16.51 -37.63
CA LEU A 150 -22.13 16.95 -38.04
C LEU A 150 -21.10 15.85 -37.81
N LEU A 151 -21.22 15.03 -36.77
CA LEU A 151 -20.34 13.89 -36.52
C LEU A 151 -20.36 12.79 -37.61
N SER A 152 -21.39 12.74 -38.47
CA SER A 152 -21.40 11.81 -39.62
C SER A 152 -20.87 12.44 -40.92
N HIS A 153 -20.52 13.72 -40.91
CA HIS A 153 -20.00 14.41 -42.10
C HIS A 153 -18.48 14.24 -42.23
N ARG A 154 -18.01 14.43 -43.47
CA ARG A 154 -16.59 14.52 -43.82
C ARG A 154 -16.19 15.99 -43.82
N PHE A 155 -14.98 16.32 -43.38
CA PHE A 155 -14.53 17.71 -43.25
C PHE A 155 -13.21 17.97 -43.96
N THR A 156 -12.95 19.24 -44.29
CA THR A 156 -11.60 19.81 -44.47
C THR A 156 -11.26 20.71 -43.30
N CYS A 157 -9.98 20.83 -42.96
CA CYS A 157 -9.50 21.75 -41.91
C CYS A 157 -8.17 22.39 -42.33
N SER A 158 -8.09 23.72 -42.33
CA SER A 158 -6.91 24.47 -42.81
C SER A 158 -5.63 24.24 -41.99
N THR A 159 -5.74 23.66 -40.80
CA THR A 159 -4.62 23.35 -39.89
C THR A 159 -4.23 21.87 -39.89
N ILE A 160 -4.94 21.01 -40.63
CA ILE A 160 -4.67 19.57 -40.71
C ILE A 160 -4.46 19.18 -42.18
N PRO A 161 -3.26 18.75 -42.60
CA PRO A 161 -3.01 18.41 -44.00
C PRO A 161 -3.72 17.10 -44.39
N GLY A 162 -4.72 17.22 -45.27
CA GLY A 162 -5.47 16.12 -45.89
C GLY A 162 -6.78 16.62 -46.49
N ASP A 163 -7.12 16.14 -47.70
CA ASP A 163 -8.25 16.67 -48.48
C ASP A 163 -9.64 16.20 -47.96
N SER A 164 -9.66 15.17 -47.11
CA SER A 164 -10.85 14.78 -46.37
C SER A 164 -10.49 14.06 -45.06
N ILE A 165 -11.14 14.48 -43.97
CA ILE A 165 -10.99 13.90 -42.63
C ILE A 165 -12.33 13.56 -41.99
N PHE A 166 -12.35 12.49 -41.20
CA PHE A 166 -13.45 12.06 -40.34
C PHE A 166 -13.07 12.23 -38.86
N LEU A 167 -14.02 12.64 -38.01
CA LEU A 167 -13.79 12.98 -36.60
C LEU A 167 -14.53 12.00 -35.67
N SER A 168 -13.78 11.14 -35.00
CA SER A 168 -14.33 10.15 -34.05
C SER A 168 -13.95 10.53 -32.61
N PRO A 169 -14.90 11.00 -31.76
CA PRO A 169 -14.60 11.29 -30.36
C PRO A 169 -14.33 10.01 -29.56
N VAL A 170 -13.29 10.05 -28.72
CA VAL A 170 -12.99 9.03 -27.72
C VAL A 170 -13.27 9.60 -26.34
N TYR A 171 -14.30 9.04 -25.72
CA TYR A 171 -14.69 9.37 -24.36
C TYR A 171 -14.03 8.41 -23.37
N GLU A 172 -13.93 8.83 -22.12
CA GLU A 172 -13.61 7.98 -20.99
C GLU A 172 -14.84 7.93 -20.08
N VAL A 173 -15.39 6.73 -19.90
CA VAL A 173 -16.44 6.46 -18.94
C VAL A 173 -15.80 6.29 -17.57
N GLN A 174 -16.18 7.15 -16.63
CA GLN A 174 -15.79 7.03 -15.22
C GLN A 174 -16.88 6.24 -14.49
N ALA A 175 -16.50 5.11 -13.89
CA ALA A 175 -17.43 4.19 -13.24
C ALA A 175 -16.90 3.67 -11.89
N LEU A 176 -17.81 3.43 -10.95
CA LEU A 176 -17.55 2.66 -9.73
C LEU A 176 -17.78 1.18 -10.04
N MET A 177 -16.91 0.30 -9.54
CA MET A 177 -17.13 -1.15 -9.56
C MET A 177 -17.42 -1.64 -8.15
N GLN A 178 -18.24 -2.69 -8.02
CA GLN A 178 -18.48 -3.33 -6.72
C GLN A 178 -17.15 -3.77 -6.10
N MET A 179 -16.95 -3.52 -4.80
CA MET A 179 -15.75 -3.89 -4.04
C MET A 179 -14.43 -3.24 -4.53
N ARG A 180 -14.46 -2.21 -5.38
CA ARG A 180 -13.25 -1.58 -5.94
C ARG A 180 -13.08 -0.15 -5.42
N ARG A 181 -11.99 0.10 -4.70
CA ARG A 181 -11.68 1.37 -4.01
C ARG A 181 -11.46 2.56 -4.94
N ASN A 182 -11.01 2.33 -6.18
CA ASN A 182 -10.73 3.39 -7.15
C ASN A 182 -11.80 3.43 -8.25
N THR A 183 -12.22 4.63 -8.64
CA THR A 183 -12.98 4.87 -9.89
C THR A 183 -12.24 4.29 -11.08
N VAL A 184 -12.93 3.47 -11.86
CA VAL A 184 -12.39 2.84 -13.07
C VAL A 184 -12.66 3.75 -14.26
N LYS A 185 -11.60 3.98 -15.03
CA LYS A 185 -11.58 4.76 -16.27
C LYS A 185 -11.64 3.78 -17.45
N ILE A 186 -12.74 3.79 -18.20
CA ILE A 186 -12.98 2.88 -19.33
C ILE A 186 -13.05 3.70 -20.63
N PRO A 187 -12.08 3.58 -21.56
CA PRO A 187 -12.14 4.31 -22.82
C PRO A 187 -13.25 3.75 -23.72
N SER A 188 -13.97 4.63 -24.42
CA SER A 188 -15.07 4.25 -25.33
C SER A 188 -14.60 3.54 -26.62
N SER A 189 -13.29 3.38 -26.80
CA SER A 189 -12.67 2.55 -27.84
C SER A 189 -12.40 1.11 -27.37
N LEU A 190 -12.82 0.73 -26.16
CA LEU A 190 -12.72 -0.64 -25.68
C LEU A 190 -13.90 -1.48 -26.21
N GLU A 191 -13.60 -2.58 -26.89
CA GLU A 191 -14.61 -3.54 -27.36
C GLU A 191 -15.12 -4.38 -26.17
N VAL A 192 -16.28 -4.01 -25.63
CA VAL A 192 -16.98 -4.74 -24.56
C VAL A 192 -18.49 -4.79 -24.84
N ASP A 193 -19.10 -5.95 -24.59
CA ASP A 193 -20.56 -6.09 -24.54
C ASP A 193 -21.11 -5.46 -23.25
N VAL A 194 -22.19 -4.69 -23.38
CA VAL A 194 -22.74 -3.81 -22.32
C VAL A 194 -24.26 -3.92 -22.30
N ILE A 195 -24.83 -4.28 -21.14
CA ILE A 195 -26.28 -4.49 -20.95
C ILE A 195 -26.80 -3.55 -19.86
N ASP A 196 -27.84 -2.74 -20.11
CA ASP A 196 -28.44 -1.90 -19.08
C ASP A 196 -29.25 -2.75 -18.09
N VAL A 197 -28.73 -2.95 -16.88
CA VAL A 197 -29.38 -3.71 -15.79
C VAL A 197 -29.90 -2.80 -14.67
N THR A 198 -29.97 -1.48 -14.88
CA THR A 198 -30.31 -0.48 -13.84
C THR A 198 -31.67 -0.73 -13.19
N SER A 199 -32.66 -1.19 -13.95
CA SER A 199 -34.00 -1.55 -13.44
C SER A 199 -34.01 -2.82 -12.58
N GLN A 200 -33.00 -3.68 -12.71
CA GLN A 200 -32.85 -4.95 -12.01
C GLN A 200 -31.90 -4.80 -10.80
N ALA A 201 -30.94 -3.89 -10.88
CA ALA A 201 -29.89 -3.63 -9.90
C ALA A 201 -30.28 -2.64 -8.79
N GLN A 202 -31.57 -2.30 -8.61
CA GLN A 202 -32.03 -1.25 -7.68
C GLN A 202 -31.66 -1.49 -6.20
N GLN A 203 -31.34 -2.73 -5.82
CA GLN A 203 -30.94 -3.11 -4.46
C GLN A 203 -29.40 -3.18 -4.27
N ILE A 204 -28.60 -2.84 -5.30
CA ILE A 204 -27.15 -3.04 -5.30
C ILE A 204 -26.43 -1.76 -4.87
N THR A 205 -26.05 -1.71 -3.59
CA THR A 205 -25.21 -0.64 -3.05
C THR A 205 -23.77 -0.79 -3.52
N PHE A 206 -23.25 0.22 -4.21
CA PHE A 206 -21.85 0.25 -4.66
C PHE A 206 -20.91 0.51 -3.49
N ILE A 207 -20.29 -0.56 -2.99
CA ILE A 207 -19.41 -0.55 -1.83
C ILE A 207 -17.98 -0.20 -2.25
N ALA A 208 -17.45 0.89 -1.68
CA ALA A 208 -16.03 1.24 -1.68
C ALA A 208 -15.36 0.71 -0.40
N PRO A 209 -14.38 -0.22 -0.48
CA PRO A 209 -13.62 -0.66 0.68
C PRO A 209 -12.72 0.43 1.24
N LEU A 210 -12.73 0.58 2.57
CA LEU A 210 -11.87 1.48 3.34
C LEU A 210 -10.95 0.66 4.24
N THR A 211 -9.71 1.14 4.38
CA THR A 211 -8.70 0.62 5.31
C THR A 211 -8.81 1.32 6.68
N LEU A 212 -8.30 0.70 7.75
CA LEU A 212 -8.30 1.31 9.09
C LEU A 212 -7.64 2.71 9.15
N PRO A 213 -6.52 3.00 8.44
CA PRO A 213 -5.95 4.35 8.38
C PRO A 213 -6.83 5.38 7.64
N GLU A 214 -7.62 4.97 6.66
CA GLU A 214 -8.62 5.86 6.04
C GLU A 214 -9.77 6.14 7.00
N ILE A 215 -10.23 5.14 7.74
CA ILE A 215 -11.31 5.29 8.72
C ILE A 215 -10.91 6.27 9.83
N LEU A 216 -9.64 6.31 10.26
CA LEU A 216 -9.12 7.36 11.15
C LEU A 216 -9.26 8.79 10.59
N ALA A 217 -9.26 8.98 9.26
CA ALA A 217 -9.44 10.31 8.66
C ALA A 217 -10.90 10.79 8.67
N TYR A 218 -11.86 9.91 9.02
CA TYR A 218 -13.27 10.23 9.21
C TYR A 218 -13.62 10.47 10.70
N GLU A 219 -12.66 10.88 11.53
CA GLU A 219 -12.86 11.09 12.98
C GLU A 219 -14.04 12.03 13.32
N GLU A 220 -14.27 13.05 12.48
CA GLU A 220 -15.37 14.01 12.58
C GLU A 220 -16.78 13.42 12.31
N THR A 221 -16.89 12.19 11.79
CA THR A 221 -18.19 11.52 11.51
C THR A 221 -18.54 10.42 12.52
N PHE A 222 -17.72 10.24 13.56
CA PHE A 222 -18.00 9.25 14.61
C PHE A 222 -19.10 9.72 15.58
N PRO A 223 -19.95 8.82 16.11
CA PRO A 223 -19.94 7.38 15.91
C PRO A 223 -20.54 6.94 14.56
N ILE A 224 -19.99 5.89 13.95
CA ILE A 224 -20.42 5.37 12.64
C ILE A 224 -20.53 3.83 12.66
N THR A 225 -21.44 3.28 11.88
CA THR A 225 -21.57 1.81 11.70
C THR A 225 -20.77 1.34 10.49
N ALA A 226 -20.10 0.21 10.62
CA ALA A 226 -19.29 -0.39 9.57
C ALA A 226 -19.43 -1.92 9.54
N GLU A 227 -19.26 -2.50 8.37
CA GLU A 227 -19.29 -3.96 8.17
C GLU A 227 -17.94 -4.46 7.63
N LEU A 228 -17.44 -5.55 8.20
CA LEU A 228 -16.17 -6.16 7.80
C LEU A 228 -16.32 -6.90 6.46
N LEU A 229 -15.56 -6.46 5.45
CA LEU A 229 -15.53 -7.11 4.14
C LEU A 229 -14.72 -8.40 4.14
N GLU A 230 -13.74 -8.50 5.03
CA GLU A 230 -12.82 -9.63 5.19
C GLU A 230 -12.55 -9.85 6.67
N ALA A 231 -12.22 -11.08 7.07
CA ALA A 231 -11.78 -11.34 8.44
C ALA A 231 -10.29 -10.97 8.57
N PRO A 232 -9.81 -10.52 9.75
CA PRO A 232 -8.39 -10.29 9.97
C PRO A 232 -7.58 -11.57 9.67
N GLU A 233 -6.43 -11.45 9.02
CA GLU A 233 -5.51 -12.58 8.80
C GLU A 233 -5.10 -13.21 10.14
N TYR A 234 -4.83 -12.37 11.14
CA TYR A 234 -4.41 -12.77 12.48
C TYR A 234 -5.61 -12.84 13.46
N GLN A 235 -6.41 -13.89 13.39
CA GLN A 235 -7.59 -14.06 14.27
C GLN A 235 -7.24 -14.36 15.74
N THR A 236 -5.97 -14.63 16.05
CA THR A 236 -5.44 -15.00 17.37
C THR A 236 -4.34 -14.04 17.84
N VAL A 237 -4.54 -12.73 17.64
CA VAL A 237 -3.64 -11.67 18.13
C VAL A 237 -3.65 -11.56 19.66
N PHE A 238 -4.85 -11.37 20.22
CA PHE A 238 -5.09 -11.37 21.65
C PHE A 238 -5.64 -12.74 22.08
N LYS A 239 -5.47 -13.10 23.35
CA LYS A 239 -6.12 -14.28 23.96
C LYS A 239 -7.59 -14.01 24.31
N THR A 240 -8.07 -12.79 24.08
CA THR A 240 -9.44 -12.33 24.31
C THR A 240 -10.29 -12.60 23.06
N ASP A 241 -11.42 -13.30 23.20
CA ASP A 241 -12.26 -13.81 22.09
C ASP A 241 -12.96 -12.74 21.22
N TRP A 242 -12.68 -11.45 21.43
CA TRP A 242 -13.26 -10.40 20.60
C TRP A 242 -12.64 -10.38 19.19
N VAL A 243 -11.35 -10.65 19.04
CA VAL A 243 -10.70 -10.73 17.70
C VAL A 243 -11.20 -11.95 16.94
N SER A 244 -11.35 -13.10 17.61
CA SER A 244 -11.91 -14.32 16.99
C SER A 244 -13.40 -14.18 16.63
N SER A 245 -14.05 -13.10 17.07
CA SER A 245 -15.41 -12.68 16.69
C SER A 245 -15.47 -11.69 15.52
N LEU A 246 -14.35 -11.12 15.07
CA LEU A 246 -14.27 -10.31 13.85
C LEU A 246 -14.31 -11.23 12.61
N ARG A 247 -15.51 -11.40 12.03
CA ARG A 247 -15.75 -12.22 10.83
C ARG A 247 -16.16 -11.36 9.63
N LYS A 248 -15.97 -11.88 8.43
CA LYS A 248 -16.57 -11.31 7.21
C LYS A 248 -18.10 -11.22 7.36
N GLY A 249 -18.67 -10.06 7.03
CA GLY A 249 -20.09 -9.73 7.23
C GLY A 249 -20.45 -9.33 8.67
N GLN A 250 -19.51 -9.30 9.62
CA GLN A 250 -19.79 -8.81 10.96
C GLN A 250 -19.94 -7.29 10.96
N LYS A 251 -21.05 -6.81 11.51
CA LYS A 251 -21.28 -5.38 11.76
C LYS A 251 -20.69 -4.96 13.10
N ILE A 252 -20.04 -3.80 13.09
CA ILE A 252 -19.49 -3.12 14.27
C ILE A 252 -19.93 -1.65 14.28
N GLN A 253 -19.93 -1.03 15.45
CA GLN A 253 -20.00 0.42 15.60
C GLN A 253 -18.61 0.93 16.02
N ILE A 254 -18.13 1.96 15.33
CA ILE A 254 -16.91 2.69 15.62
C ILE A 254 -17.32 3.96 16.38
N HIS A 255 -16.84 4.14 17.61
CA HIS A 255 -17.32 5.19 18.52
C HIS A 255 -16.43 6.42 18.53
N SER A 256 -15.12 6.22 18.53
CA SER A 256 -14.12 7.28 18.51
C SER A 256 -12.75 6.72 18.12
N ARG A 257 -11.80 7.61 17.85
CA ARG A 257 -10.38 7.31 18.02
C ARG A 257 -10.04 7.11 19.50
N ALA A 258 -9.04 6.29 19.78
CA ALA A 258 -8.39 6.20 21.09
C ALA A 258 -6.99 6.80 21.02
N SER A 259 -6.82 7.99 21.63
CA SER A 259 -5.57 8.76 21.66
C SER A 259 -4.74 8.48 22.92
N ALA A 260 -4.82 7.25 23.44
CA ALA A 260 -4.04 6.79 24.58
C ALA A 260 -2.94 5.83 24.11
N TRP A 261 -1.69 6.15 24.44
CA TRP A 261 -0.55 5.26 24.29
C TRP A 261 -0.72 3.98 25.11
N ARG A 262 0.02 2.94 24.72
CA ARG A 262 0.07 1.64 25.41
C ARG A 262 1.52 1.25 25.69
N VAL A 263 1.71 0.33 26.62
CA VAL A 263 3.03 -0.20 26.98
C VAL A 263 3.05 -1.68 26.69
N LEU A 264 4.07 -2.13 25.94
CA LEU A 264 4.37 -3.54 25.76
C LEU A 264 5.06 -4.07 27.02
N ALA A 265 4.57 -5.19 27.56
CA ALA A 265 5.07 -5.77 28.79
C ALA A 265 5.18 -7.29 28.70
N SER A 266 6.14 -7.87 29.43
CA SER A 266 6.27 -9.31 29.63
C SER A 266 6.33 -9.68 31.10
N SER A 267 5.87 -10.88 31.46
CA SER A 267 6.03 -11.42 32.82
C SER A 267 7.42 -12.05 32.99
N SER A 268 8.20 -11.58 33.96
CA SER A 268 9.50 -12.16 34.29
C SER A 268 9.36 -13.67 34.62
N LYS A 269 10.35 -14.49 34.25
CA LYS A 269 10.27 -15.95 34.36
C LYS A 269 10.09 -16.41 35.81
N GLY A 270 9.08 -17.24 36.03
CA GLY A 270 8.98 -18.13 37.20
C GLY A 270 8.68 -19.56 36.72
N ASN A 271 8.06 -20.39 37.56
CA ASN A 271 7.63 -21.75 37.19
C ASN A 271 6.41 -21.79 36.23
N LYS A 272 6.27 -20.80 35.35
CA LYS A 272 5.19 -20.64 34.36
C LYS A 272 5.80 -20.09 33.07
N SER A 273 5.16 -20.37 31.93
CA SER A 273 5.52 -19.72 30.66
C SER A 273 5.40 -18.20 30.78
N THR A 274 6.32 -17.50 30.12
CA THR A 274 6.24 -16.05 29.95
C THR A 274 4.93 -15.70 29.24
N ARG A 275 4.31 -14.61 29.67
CA ARG A 275 3.13 -14.01 29.05
C ARG A 275 3.44 -12.59 28.65
N TYR A 276 2.73 -12.10 27.65
CA TYR A 276 2.93 -10.81 27.02
C TYR A 276 1.64 -10.01 27.12
N PHE A 277 1.74 -8.72 27.42
CA PHE A 277 0.60 -7.85 27.66
C PHE A 277 0.77 -6.53 26.93
N LEU A 278 -0.36 -5.97 26.49
CA LEU A 278 -0.46 -4.60 26.02
C LEU A 278 -1.32 -3.83 27.02
N ILE A 279 -0.71 -2.86 27.71
CA ILE A 279 -1.32 -2.16 28.84
C ILE A 279 -1.63 -0.72 28.43
N SER A 280 -2.89 -0.30 28.51
CA SER A 280 -3.32 1.07 28.19
C SER A 280 -2.84 2.07 29.24
N GLY A 281 -2.47 3.28 28.79
CA GLY A 281 -2.23 4.43 29.69
C GLY A 281 -3.44 4.81 30.56
N GLY A 282 -4.63 4.28 30.27
CA GLY A 282 -5.83 4.40 31.12
C GLY A 282 -5.82 3.51 32.38
N TYR A 283 -4.88 2.58 32.53
CA TYR A 283 -4.77 1.66 33.66
C TYR A 283 -4.47 2.41 34.98
N ARG A 284 -5.31 2.17 36.00
CA ARG A 284 -5.35 2.91 37.28
C ARG A 284 -4.72 2.16 38.45
N GLY A 285 -4.24 0.94 38.23
CA GLY A 285 -3.41 0.25 39.21
C GLY A 285 -2.09 1.01 39.45
N LYS A 286 -1.41 0.71 40.57
CA LYS A 286 -0.13 1.32 40.92
C LYS A 286 0.99 0.30 40.98
N PHE A 287 2.14 0.66 40.45
CA PHE A 287 3.35 -0.15 40.39
C PHE A 287 4.35 0.26 41.48
N LYS A 288 5.12 -0.71 41.97
CA LYS A 288 6.38 -0.48 42.71
C LYS A 288 7.54 -1.04 41.89
N ARG A 289 8.68 -0.35 41.85
CA ARG A 289 9.90 -0.84 41.17
C ARG A 289 10.39 -2.16 41.75
N ARG A 290 10.98 -3.01 40.90
CA ARG A 290 11.70 -4.22 41.29
C ARG A 290 13.18 -4.11 40.92
N PRO A 291 14.07 -4.79 41.68
CA PRO A 291 15.37 -5.18 41.16
C PRO A 291 15.26 -5.81 39.77
N ARG A 292 16.09 -5.34 38.84
CA ARG A 292 16.38 -6.05 37.59
C ARG A 292 17.37 -7.18 37.85
N GLU A 293 17.23 -8.29 37.12
CA GLU A 293 18.20 -9.39 37.09
C GLU A 293 19.00 -9.34 35.77
N PHE A 294 20.33 -9.38 35.89
CA PHE A 294 21.28 -9.32 34.78
C PHE A 294 22.12 -10.60 34.77
N SER A 295 22.15 -11.35 33.66
CA SER A 295 22.86 -12.64 33.63
C SER A 295 24.37 -12.46 33.52
N THR A 296 24.80 -11.44 32.77
CA THR A 296 26.20 -11.20 32.38
C THR A 296 26.64 -9.76 32.64
N ALA A 297 27.95 -9.53 32.68
CA ALA A 297 28.52 -8.18 32.71
C ALA A 297 28.18 -7.37 31.43
N TYR A 298 27.95 -8.03 30.29
CA TYR A 298 27.38 -7.39 29.11
C TYR A 298 25.99 -6.80 29.37
N ASP A 299 25.12 -7.49 30.10
CA ASP A 299 23.78 -6.96 30.42
C ASP A 299 23.88 -5.69 31.30
N LEU A 300 24.83 -5.65 32.23
CA LEU A 300 25.17 -4.44 33.01
C LEU A 300 25.64 -3.29 32.11
N LEU A 301 26.52 -3.57 31.13
CA LEU A 301 27.00 -2.59 30.16
C LEU A 301 25.85 -1.90 29.41
N THR A 302 24.82 -2.64 28.99
CA THR A 302 23.67 -2.03 28.29
C THR A 302 22.95 -0.98 29.15
N SER A 303 22.93 -1.18 30.47
CA SER A 303 22.34 -0.24 31.44
C SER A 303 23.23 0.98 31.68
N VAL A 304 24.55 0.80 31.75
CA VAL A 304 25.52 1.92 31.87
C VAL A 304 25.49 2.80 30.63
N ASN A 305 25.48 2.21 29.43
CA ASN A 305 25.40 2.94 28.17
C ASN A 305 24.06 3.71 28.03
N SER A 306 23.02 3.29 28.75
CA SER A 306 21.76 4.03 28.89
C SER A 306 21.84 5.23 29.86
N GLY A 307 23.02 5.52 30.42
CA GLY A 307 23.28 6.62 31.34
C GLY A 307 22.68 6.40 32.74
N GLU A 308 22.70 5.16 33.23
CA GLU A 308 22.21 4.81 34.57
C GLU A 308 23.37 4.49 35.52
N LYS A 309 23.32 5.06 36.74
CA LYS A 309 24.22 4.65 37.84
C LYS A 309 23.64 3.39 38.47
N LEU A 310 24.27 2.25 38.21
CA LEU A 310 23.77 0.94 38.61
C LEU A 310 24.58 0.39 39.79
N GLN A 311 23.89 -0.13 40.79
CA GLN A 311 24.45 -0.84 41.93
C GLN A 311 23.77 -2.20 42.02
N VAL A 312 24.55 -3.28 42.13
CA VAL A 312 24.08 -4.67 42.04
C VAL A 312 24.76 -5.54 43.08
N VAL A 313 24.11 -6.65 43.44
CA VAL A 313 24.71 -7.74 44.24
C VAL A 313 24.94 -8.96 43.35
N VAL A 314 26.10 -9.60 43.48
CA VAL A 314 26.43 -10.88 42.83
C VAL A 314 25.63 -12.02 43.48
N THR A 315 24.96 -12.86 42.67
CA THR A 315 24.16 -14.01 43.16
C THR A 315 24.58 -15.37 42.61
N LYS A 316 25.68 -15.41 41.84
CA LYS A 316 26.37 -16.61 41.39
C LYS A 316 27.87 -16.36 41.45
N ASP A 317 28.62 -17.24 42.11
CA ASP A 317 30.09 -17.15 42.16
C ASP A 317 30.70 -17.27 40.76
N PHE A 318 31.80 -16.55 40.54
CA PHE A 318 32.57 -16.58 39.31
C PHE A 318 34.06 -16.64 39.64
N GLU A 319 34.70 -17.78 39.35
CA GLU A 319 36.15 -17.92 39.38
C GLU A 319 36.75 -17.47 38.05
N CYS A 320 37.77 -16.61 38.07
CA CYS A 320 38.61 -16.38 36.90
C CYS A 320 39.91 -17.22 36.98
N TYR A 321 40.33 -17.76 35.84
CA TYR A 321 41.60 -18.47 35.69
C TYR A 321 42.68 -17.62 34.98
N GLU A 322 42.40 -16.34 34.75
CA GLU A 322 43.32 -15.36 34.16
C GLU A 322 43.70 -14.34 35.24
N ASP A 323 44.99 -14.24 35.60
CA ASP A 323 45.51 -13.37 36.68
C ASP A 323 45.21 -11.87 36.50
N CYS A 324 44.63 -11.47 35.37
CA CYS A 324 44.27 -10.10 35.03
C CYS A 324 42.86 -9.68 35.50
N PHE A 325 42.01 -10.62 35.93
CA PHE A 325 40.61 -10.35 36.30
C PHE A 325 40.24 -10.99 37.65
N PRO A 326 39.55 -10.28 38.55
CA PRO A 326 39.18 -10.83 39.85
C PRO A 326 38.01 -11.81 39.75
N SER A 327 38.02 -12.78 40.66
CA SER A 327 36.86 -13.63 40.96
C SER A 327 35.80 -12.84 41.74
N LEU A 328 34.55 -13.27 41.67
CA LEU A 328 33.40 -12.70 42.38
C LEU A 328 32.71 -13.77 43.24
N SER A 329 32.27 -13.37 44.43
CA SER A 329 31.56 -14.22 45.40
C SER A 329 30.10 -13.82 45.55
N VAL A 330 29.23 -14.76 45.91
CA VAL A 330 27.83 -14.46 46.26
C VAL A 330 27.76 -13.49 47.45
N GLY A 331 27.14 -12.33 47.23
CA GLY A 331 27.03 -11.25 48.21
C GLY A 331 27.86 -10.01 47.87
N ASP A 332 28.82 -10.11 46.94
CA ASP A 332 29.65 -8.97 46.51
C ASP A 332 28.79 -7.83 45.95
N ARG A 333 28.96 -6.61 46.50
CA ARG A 333 28.26 -5.41 46.06
C ARG A 333 29.09 -4.67 45.01
N LEU A 334 28.57 -4.54 43.79
CA LEU A 334 29.24 -3.88 42.67
C LEU A 334 28.52 -2.61 42.25
N LYS A 335 29.27 -1.52 42.14
CA LYS A 335 28.82 -0.21 41.67
C LYS A 335 29.45 0.07 40.31
N VAL A 336 28.64 -0.01 39.26
CA VAL A 336 29.13 0.00 37.88
C VAL A 336 29.46 1.43 37.43
N LEU A 337 30.62 1.64 36.80
CA LEU A 337 31.12 2.98 36.45
C LEU A 337 31.10 3.28 34.95
N TYR A 338 31.91 2.57 34.16
CA TYR A 338 32.10 2.81 32.73
C TYR A 338 32.68 1.57 32.03
N HIS A 339 32.73 1.56 30.70
CA HIS A 339 33.39 0.53 29.90
C HIS A 339 34.72 1.00 29.35
N THR A 340 35.64 0.06 29.10
CA THR A 340 36.92 0.32 28.43
C THR A 340 37.43 -0.97 27.77
N THR A 341 38.46 -0.87 26.95
CA THR A 341 39.13 -2.04 26.33
C THR A 341 40.51 -2.22 26.95
N THR A 342 40.81 -3.41 27.47
CA THR A 342 42.13 -3.76 28.04
C THR A 342 42.98 -4.56 27.06
N ARG A 343 44.30 -4.51 27.24
CA ARG A 343 45.26 -5.40 26.54
C ARG A 343 45.73 -6.49 27.49
N THR A 344 44.99 -7.59 27.50
CA THR A 344 45.16 -8.75 28.37
C THR A 344 45.16 -10.00 27.50
N PRO A 345 46.37 -10.50 27.16
CA PRO A 345 46.76 -11.17 25.90
C PRO A 345 46.18 -10.72 24.55
N GLN A 346 44.90 -10.33 24.48
CA GLN A 346 44.21 -9.77 23.32
C GLN A 346 43.55 -8.44 23.72
N GLU A 347 42.99 -7.70 22.75
CA GLU A 347 42.17 -6.52 23.03
C GLU A 347 40.76 -6.98 23.44
N THR A 348 40.42 -6.78 24.70
CA THR A 348 39.22 -7.33 25.35
C THR A 348 38.40 -6.19 25.97
N ASP A 349 37.10 -6.14 25.66
CA ASP A 349 36.20 -5.17 26.30
C ASP A 349 35.84 -5.61 27.73
N VAL A 350 35.92 -4.65 28.66
CA VAL A 350 35.67 -4.85 30.08
C VAL A 350 34.82 -3.74 30.69
N LEU A 351 34.11 -4.09 31.75
CA LEU A 351 33.28 -3.21 32.54
C LEU A 351 34.01 -2.86 33.84
N VAL A 352 34.25 -1.57 34.07
CA VAL A 352 34.90 -1.08 35.30
C VAL A 352 33.85 -0.85 36.37
N CYS A 353 34.04 -1.49 37.52
CA CYS A 353 33.14 -1.43 38.67
C CYS A 353 33.94 -1.09 39.93
N ASN A 354 33.28 -0.49 40.92
CA ASN A 354 33.78 -0.52 42.29
C ASN A 354 33.14 -1.69 43.05
N LEU A 355 33.96 -2.56 43.63
CA LEU A 355 33.57 -3.52 44.65
C LEU A 355 33.51 -2.80 46.00
N CYS A 356 32.36 -2.83 46.67
CA CYS A 356 32.19 -2.24 48.00
C CYS A 356 32.42 -3.33 49.07
N CYS A 357 33.51 -3.21 49.82
CA CYS A 357 33.87 -4.14 50.89
C CYS A 357 33.39 -3.60 52.25
N GLU A 358 32.51 -4.36 52.93
CA GLU A 358 32.08 -4.04 54.30
C GLU A 358 33.16 -4.48 55.31
N ASN A 359 34.06 -3.55 55.68
CA ASN A 359 35.15 -3.83 56.62
C ASN A 359 35.24 -2.74 57.70
N ASP A 360 35.11 -3.13 58.97
CA ASP A 360 35.28 -2.30 60.18
C ASP A 360 34.61 -0.90 60.23
N GLY A 361 33.55 -0.69 59.44
CA GLY A 361 32.71 0.51 59.50
C GLY A 361 33.05 1.63 58.52
N GLU A 362 34.05 1.44 57.64
CA GLU A 362 34.36 2.37 56.55
C GLU A 362 34.08 1.70 55.18
N GLU A 363 33.29 2.37 54.31
CA GLU A 363 32.99 1.87 52.96
C GLU A 363 34.23 1.94 52.04
N GLN A 364 35.07 0.91 52.08
CA GLN A 364 36.19 0.79 51.15
C GLN A 364 35.69 0.34 49.77
N MET A 365 36.12 1.04 48.73
CA MET A 365 35.72 0.79 47.34
C MET A 365 36.95 0.44 46.49
N GLU A 366 37.12 -0.83 46.16
CA GLU A 366 38.18 -1.31 45.27
C GLU A 366 37.72 -1.26 43.81
N GLN A 367 38.54 -0.74 42.90
CA GLN A 367 38.20 -0.67 41.48
C GLN A 367 38.62 -1.97 40.76
N ILE A 368 37.63 -2.68 40.22
CA ILE A 368 37.79 -3.95 39.50
C ILE A 368 37.42 -3.81 38.02
N MET A 369 37.96 -4.71 37.19
CA MET A 369 37.67 -4.81 35.76
C MET A 369 37.05 -6.18 35.46
N LEU A 370 35.84 -6.20 34.92
CA LEU A 370 35.08 -7.42 34.63
C LEU A 370 34.91 -7.62 33.12
N PRO A 371 35.43 -8.69 32.51
CA PRO A 371 35.14 -9.02 31.11
C PRO A 371 33.64 -9.15 30.84
N LEU A 372 33.18 -8.71 29.67
CA LEU A 372 31.74 -8.69 29.36
C LEU A 372 31.07 -10.07 29.36
N TYR A 373 31.86 -11.16 29.29
CA TYR A 373 31.39 -12.54 29.37
C TYR A 373 31.19 -13.09 30.80
N VAL A 374 31.51 -12.32 31.86
CA VAL A 374 31.37 -12.76 33.27
C VAL A 374 29.89 -13.01 33.63
N GLU A 375 29.57 -14.21 34.12
CA GLU A 375 28.23 -14.62 34.53
C GLU A 375 28.01 -14.61 36.07
N GLY A 376 28.00 -13.42 36.70
CA GLY A 376 27.80 -13.28 38.15
C GLY A 376 26.34 -13.28 38.63
N ARG A 377 25.35 -13.35 37.73
CA ARG A 377 23.91 -13.14 37.99
C ARG A 377 23.65 -11.97 38.95
N PHE A 378 23.74 -10.78 38.41
CA PHE A 378 23.73 -9.54 39.18
C PHE A 378 22.29 -9.05 39.41
N VAL A 379 21.96 -8.68 40.64
CA VAL A 379 20.61 -8.21 41.03
C VAL A 379 20.68 -6.76 41.53
N GLU A 380 19.86 -5.88 40.96
CA GLU A 380 19.88 -4.43 41.24
C GLU A 380 19.43 -4.05 42.67
N GLU A 381 20.23 -3.24 43.38
CA GLU A 381 19.89 -2.72 44.70
C GLU A 381 18.87 -1.57 44.62
N VAL A 382 17.58 -1.91 44.62
CA VAL A 382 16.48 -0.94 44.56
C VAL A 382 15.99 -0.55 45.95
N ALA A 383 16.53 0.54 46.49
CA ALA A 383 16.06 1.20 47.72
C ALA A 383 14.68 1.88 47.58
N ASP A 384 14.17 2.03 46.35
CA ASP A 384 12.91 2.72 46.07
C ASP A 384 11.68 1.97 46.63
N THR A 385 10.85 2.70 47.39
CA THR A 385 9.60 2.20 47.98
C THR A 385 8.35 2.85 47.39
N THR A 386 8.51 3.75 46.42
CA THR A 386 7.46 4.58 45.81
C THR A 386 6.42 3.74 45.07
N LYS A 387 5.19 4.26 44.99
CA LYS A 387 4.07 3.67 44.24
C LYS A 387 3.68 4.58 43.08
N TYR A 388 4.08 4.24 41.87
CA TYR A 388 3.86 5.00 40.65
C TYR A 388 2.55 4.62 39.95
N THR A 389 1.87 5.59 39.35
CA THR A 389 0.88 5.34 38.28
C THR A 389 1.58 5.03 36.95
N MET A 390 0.87 4.48 35.95
CA MET A 390 1.50 4.14 34.66
C MET A 390 2.12 5.36 33.96
N SER A 391 1.45 6.51 33.99
CA SER A 391 2.00 7.75 33.40
C SER A 391 3.27 8.22 34.11
N GLU A 392 3.35 8.08 35.44
CA GLU A 392 4.56 8.41 36.19
C GLU A 392 5.71 7.44 35.92
N VAL A 393 5.43 6.16 35.68
CA VAL A 393 6.46 5.19 35.25
C VAL A 393 7.11 5.68 33.96
N ILE A 394 6.31 5.99 32.93
CA ILE A 394 6.81 6.44 31.61
C ILE A 394 7.52 7.80 31.68
N GLN A 395 7.18 8.66 32.65
CA GLN A 395 7.82 9.97 32.84
C GLN A 395 9.08 9.94 33.72
N LYS A 396 9.17 9.03 34.69
CA LYS A 396 10.21 9.03 35.74
C LYS A 396 11.20 7.87 35.66
N LEU A 397 10.83 6.78 34.98
CA LEU A 397 11.66 5.58 34.82
C LEU A 397 11.96 5.39 33.33
N LYS A 398 13.18 4.95 33.01
CA LYS A 398 13.53 4.56 31.63
C LYS A 398 12.94 3.18 31.34
N LEU A 399 12.49 2.96 30.11
CA LEU A 399 12.20 1.63 29.60
C LEU A 399 13.48 1.02 28.98
N PRO A 400 13.71 -0.29 29.10
CA PRO A 400 12.90 -1.27 29.82
C PRO A 400 13.14 -1.26 31.34
N CYS A 401 12.09 -1.46 32.14
CA CYS A 401 12.19 -1.55 33.61
C CYS A 401 11.34 -2.68 34.21
N GLU A 402 11.75 -3.21 35.36
CA GLU A 402 10.99 -4.23 36.10
C GLU A 402 10.19 -3.62 37.27
N LEU A 403 8.93 -4.03 37.36
CA LEU A 403 7.93 -3.51 38.28
C LEU A 403 7.10 -4.65 38.88
N LYS A 404 6.34 -4.38 39.95
CA LYS A 404 5.23 -5.21 40.40
C LYS A 404 4.00 -4.34 40.64
N VAL A 405 2.81 -4.83 40.27
CA VAL A 405 1.53 -4.25 40.71
C VAL A 405 1.45 -4.30 42.24
N ALA A 406 1.42 -3.13 42.87
CA ALA A 406 1.34 -2.92 44.31
C ALA A 406 -0.07 -2.50 44.78
N VAL A 407 -0.89 -1.95 43.87
CA VAL A 407 -2.32 -1.70 44.06
C VAL A 407 -3.03 -2.08 42.76
N LYS A 408 -4.09 -2.90 42.85
CA LYS A 408 -4.86 -3.34 41.69
C LYS A 408 -5.65 -2.20 41.04
N ASP A 409 -5.96 -2.32 39.76
CA ASP A 409 -6.90 -1.39 39.11
C ASP A 409 -8.35 -1.63 39.59
N PRO A 410 -9.03 -0.64 40.20
CA PRO A 410 -10.41 -0.79 40.67
C PRO A 410 -11.46 -0.77 39.55
N THR A 411 -11.08 -0.49 38.30
CA THR A 411 -11.98 -0.53 37.13
C THR A 411 -12.06 -1.92 36.49
N LEU A 412 -11.11 -2.81 36.80
CA LEU A 412 -11.06 -4.18 36.29
C LEU A 412 -11.71 -5.14 37.27
N ALA A 413 -12.69 -5.92 36.80
CA ALA A 413 -13.30 -6.99 37.60
C ALA A 413 -12.28 -8.07 38.00
N ILE A 414 -11.29 -8.34 37.14
CA ILE A 414 -10.14 -9.20 37.42
C ILE A 414 -8.88 -8.54 36.84
N ASP A 415 -8.08 -7.92 37.70
CA ASP A 415 -6.75 -7.43 37.35
C ASP A 415 -5.77 -8.61 37.21
N ILE A 416 -5.49 -9.03 35.98
CA ILE A 416 -4.58 -10.13 35.66
C ILE A 416 -3.11 -9.80 35.97
N LEU A 417 -2.70 -8.54 35.82
CA LEU A 417 -1.33 -8.06 36.07
C LEU A 417 -0.95 -8.22 37.55
N SER A 418 -1.93 -8.07 38.45
CA SER A 418 -1.78 -8.28 39.89
C SER A 418 -1.41 -9.72 40.30
N SER A 419 -1.45 -10.69 39.39
CA SER A 419 -1.08 -12.09 39.66
C SER A 419 0.42 -12.39 39.51
N PHE A 420 1.21 -11.46 38.97
CA PHE A 420 2.64 -11.66 38.69
C PHE A 420 3.55 -11.09 39.80
N SER A 421 4.70 -11.74 40.00
CA SER A 421 5.72 -11.35 41.00
C SER A 421 6.58 -10.16 40.55
N ALA A 422 6.83 -10.11 39.23
CA ALA A 422 7.47 -9.03 38.48
C ALA A 422 6.89 -8.99 37.04
N LEU A 423 6.89 -7.79 36.46
CA LEU A 423 6.52 -7.47 35.09
C LEU A 423 7.62 -6.57 34.53
N LYS A 424 8.18 -6.94 33.39
CA LYS A 424 9.08 -6.10 32.63
C LYS A 424 8.24 -5.25 31.69
N LEU A 425 8.24 -3.93 31.87
CA LEU A 425 7.76 -3.01 30.84
C LEU A 425 8.90 -2.81 29.85
N GLU A 426 8.62 -2.99 28.56
CA GLU A 426 9.65 -3.08 27.52
C GLU A 426 9.68 -1.82 26.65
N GLU A 427 8.53 -1.39 26.14
CA GLU A 427 8.47 -0.38 25.08
C GLU A 427 7.17 0.41 25.12
N LEU A 428 7.25 1.72 24.86
CA LEU A 428 6.12 2.63 24.76
C LEU A 428 5.62 2.68 23.32
N ILE A 429 4.31 2.55 23.13
CA ILE A 429 3.66 2.52 21.84
C ILE A 429 2.66 3.68 21.75
N ASP A 430 2.95 4.63 20.86
CA ASP A 430 2.10 5.79 20.54
C ASP A 430 1.44 5.62 19.16
N ASP A 431 0.87 4.44 18.93
CA ASP A 431 0.11 4.10 17.73
C ASP A 431 -1.38 4.46 17.90
N PRO A 432 -2.10 4.82 16.83
CA PRO A 432 -3.54 5.11 16.89
C PRO A 432 -4.40 3.84 16.89
N PHE A 433 -5.49 3.87 17.67
CA PHE A 433 -6.45 2.78 17.81
C PHE A 433 -7.87 3.33 17.58
N LEU A 434 -8.81 2.47 17.18
CA LEU A 434 -10.24 2.77 17.05
C LEU A 434 -11.02 2.08 18.18
N VAL A 435 -11.89 2.82 18.87
CA VAL A 435 -12.79 2.27 19.89
C VAL A 435 -14.00 1.67 19.17
N ILE A 436 -14.12 0.35 19.17
CA ILE A 436 -15.18 -0.39 18.46
C ILE A 436 -16.05 -1.23 19.39
N SER A 437 -17.30 -1.49 19.01
CA SER A 437 -18.16 -2.50 19.65
C SER A 437 -18.94 -3.32 18.64
N PHE A 438 -19.27 -4.56 18.99
CA PHE A 438 -20.22 -5.38 18.23
C PHE A 438 -21.65 -4.86 18.37
N MET A 439 -22.45 -4.93 17.30
CA MET A 439 -23.84 -4.45 17.28
C MET A 439 -24.76 -5.19 18.28
N GLU A 440 -24.42 -6.43 18.59
CA GLU A 440 -25.08 -7.31 19.54
C GLU A 440 -24.71 -6.98 21.00
N ARG A 441 -23.58 -6.28 21.23
CA ARG A 441 -23.07 -5.91 22.57
C ARG A 441 -22.50 -4.48 22.61
N PRO A 442 -23.28 -3.44 22.28
CA PRO A 442 -22.78 -2.08 22.09
C PRO A 442 -22.27 -1.38 23.36
N MET A 443 -22.47 -1.99 24.55
CA MET A 443 -21.94 -1.48 25.82
C MET A 443 -20.48 -1.90 26.09
N LEU A 444 -19.97 -2.90 25.35
CA LEU A 444 -18.63 -3.44 25.51
C LEU A 444 -17.77 -2.98 24.33
N CYS A 445 -16.80 -2.11 24.61
CA CYS A 445 -15.87 -1.60 23.62
C CYS A 445 -14.50 -2.26 23.71
N PHE A 446 -13.82 -2.33 22.56
CA PHE A 446 -12.49 -2.88 22.36
C PHE A 446 -11.66 -1.89 21.57
N ASP A 447 -10.34 -1.88 21.77
CA ASP A 447 -9.42 -1.01 21.05
C ASP A 447 -8.78 -1.75 19.87
N LEU A 448 -9.22 -1.44 18.64
CA LEU A 448 -8.66 -2.00 17.41
C LEU A 448 -7.36 -1.25 17.01
N PRO A 449 -6.17 -1.89 17.01
CA PRO A 449 -4.90 -1.24 16.64
C PRO A 449 -4.81 -1.01 15.14
N VAL A 450 -4.68 0.24 14.70
CA VAL A 450 -4.79 0.57 13.27
C VAL A 450 -3.53 0.22 12.45
N LYS A 451 -2.34 0.17 13.08
CA LYS A 451 -1.09 -0.19 12.39
C LYS A 451 -0.80 -1.70 12.32
N TRP A 452 -1.54 -2.55 13.05
CA TRP A 452 -1.22 -3.99 13.17
C TRP A 452 -2.35 -4.91 12.71
N PHE A 453 -3.47 -4.34 12.26
CA PHE A 453 -4.62 -5.08 11.74
C PHE A 453 -4.90 -4.64 10.31
N GLU A 454 -4.64 -5.54 9.35
CA GLU A 454 -5.06 -5.36 7.97
C GLU A 454 -6.50 -5.86 7.85
N VAL A 455 -7.45 -4.91 7.80
CA VAL A 455 -8.89 -5.16 7.70
C VAL A 455 -9.51 -4.15 6.74
N LEU A 456 -10.34 -4.64 5.83
CA LEU A 456 -11.17 -3.84 4.94
C LEU A 456 -12.61 -3.78 5.48
N LEU A 457 -13.17 -2.58 5.56
CA LEU A 457 -14.56 -2.35 5.96
C LEU A 457 -15.26 -1.41 4.97
N PHE A 458 -16.56 -1.22 5.13
CA PHE A 458 -17.30 -0.12 4.53
C PHE A 458 -18.32 0.45 5.53
N PHE A 459 -18.66 1.73 5.39
CA PHE A 459 -19.69 2.35 6.22
C PHE A 459 -21.09 1.91 5.77
N THR A 460 -21.90 1.50 6.73
CA THR A 460 -23.29 1.08 6.51
C THR A 460 -24.26 2.25 6.68
N GLN A 461 -25.46 2.16 6.07
CA GLN A 461 -26.52 3.17 6.24
C GLN A 461 -27.27 3.05 7.59
N ASP A 462 -26.88 2.10 8.44
CA ASP A 462 -27.48 1.90 9.76
C ASP A 462 -27.12 3.05 10.70
N SER A 463 -28.12 3.66 11.35
CA SER A 463 -27.88 4.76 12.30
C SER A 463 -27.06 4.27 13.51
N ALA A 464 -25.86 4.83 13.68
CA ALA A 464 -25.06 4.62 14.89
C ALA A 464 -25.80 5.10 16.13
N ARG A 465 -25.64 4.38 17.24
CA ARG A 465 -26.31 4.67 18.51
C ARG A 465 -25.38 5.40 19.43
N GLU A 466 -25.69 6.64 19.80
CA GLU A 466 -24.99 7.30 20.91
C GLU A 466 -25.22 6.54 22.21
N LEU A 467 -24.14 6.03 22.81
CA LEU A 467 -24.20 5.26 24.06
C LEU A 467 -23.63 6.07 25.22
N LYS A 468 -24.41 6.16 26.30
CA LYS A 468 -24.01 6.89 27.52
C LYS A 468 -22.98 6.08 28.30
N LYS A 469 -21.70 6.36 28.03
CA LYS A 469 -20.51 5.78 28.68
C LYS A 469 -20.36 4.26 28.46
N PRO A 470 -19.94 3.81 27.26
CA PRO A 470 -19.52 2.41 27.06
C PRO A 470 -18.33 2.04 27.96
N VAL A 471 -18.19 0.75 28.26
CA VAL A 471 -17.05 0.22 29.03
C VAL A 471 -16.03 -0.36 28.07
N ASN A 472 -14.84 0.24 28.02
CA ASN A 472 -13.71 -0.29 27.26
C ASN A 472 -13.07 -1.45 28.04
N GLN A 473 -12.94 -2.61 27.39
CA GLN A 473 -12.34 -3.82 27.96
C GLN A 473 -10.83 -3.90 27.70
N SER A 474 -10.31 -3.25 26.65
CA SER A 474 -8.90 -3.32 26.20
C SER A 474 -7.92 -2.46 27.02
N VAL A 475 -8.20 -2.29 28.33
CA VAL A 475 -7.28 -1.63 29.27
C VAL A 475 -6.03 -2.49 29.51
N VAL A 476 -6.19 -3.81 29.51
CA VAL A 476 -5.11 -4.80 29.52
C VAL A 476 -5.49 -5.96 28.61
N GLU A 477 -4.74 -6.17 27.53
CA GLU A 477 -4.90 -7.33 26.63
C GLU A 477 -3.72 -8.29 26.81
N GLU A 478 -3.98 -9.60 26.94
CA GLU A 478 -2.91 -10.63 26.90
C GLU A 478 -2.66 -11.04 25.44
N LEU A 479 -1.44 -10.84 24.96
CA LEU A 479 -1.02 -11.15 23.59
C LEU A 479 -0.71 -12.64 23.42
N THR A 480 -0.83 -13.16 22.19
CA THR A 480 -0.17 -14.40 21.82
C THR A 480 1.31 -14.20 21.53
N ASP A 481 2.12 -15.21 21.82
CA ASP A 481 3.57 -15.22 21.67
C ASP A 481 3.97 -14.86 20.22
N SER A 482 3.26 -15.40 19.23
CA SER A 482 3.41 -15.09 17.81
C SER A 482 3.24 -13.61 17.50
N PHE A 483 2.22 -12.96 18.07
CA PHE A 483 1.96 -11.55 17.84
C PHE A 483 2.97 -10.66 18.56
N TYR A 484 3.35 -10.99 19.80
CA TYR A 484 4.43 -10.31 20.51
C TYR A 484 5.74 -10.32 19.71
N TYR A 485 6.16 -11.48 19.18
CA TYR A 485 7.36 -11.58 18.35
C TYR A 485 7.21 -10.91 16.97
N GLN A 486 6.00 -10.74 16.45
CA GLN A 486 5.72 -9.96 15.25
C GLN A 486 5.87 -8.45 15.52
N MET A 487 5.29 -7.94 16.62
CA MET A 487 5.49 -6.56 17.06
C MET A 487 6.97 -6.23 17.27
N ARG A 488 7.71 -7.09 18.00
CA ARG A 488 9.14 -6.92 18.28
C ARG A 488 10.06 -6.98 17.04
N LYS A 489 9.56 -7.39 15.87
CA LYS A 489 10.27 -7.26 14.57
C LYS A 489 10.04 -5.91 13.88
N MET A 490 8.89 -5.28 14.14
CA MET A 490 8.51 -3.99 13.55
C MET A 490 8.98 -2.80 14.40
N LEU A 491 9.26 -3.03 15.68
CA LEU A 491 9.75 -2.04 16.63
C LEU A 491 11.29 -1.86 16.52
N PRO A 492 11.85 -0.65 16.74
CA PRO A 492 13.27 -0.38 16.53
C PRO A 492 14.18 -1.15 17.51
N CYS A 493 15.08 -1.99 16.99
CA CYS A 493 16.07 -2.66 17.84
C CYS A 493 17.18 -1.70 18.29
N SER A 494 17.17 -1.31 19.56
CA SER A 494 18.04 -0.27 20.12
C SER A 494 19.40 -0.77 20.65
N GLY A 495 19.84 -1.99 20.33
CA GLY A 495 21.06 -2.57 20.89
C GLY A 495 21.88 -3.39 19.88
N PRO A 496 23.23 -3.37 19.96
CA PRO A 496 24.06 -4.33 19.25
C PRO A 496 23.85 -5.76 19.82
N PRO A 497 24.23 -6.82 19.09
CA PRO A 497 24.26 -8.16 19.65
C PRO A 497 25.33 -8.29 20.76
N PRO A 498 25.19 -9.25 21.70
CA PRO A 498 26.24 -9.55 22.67
C PRO A 498 27.52 -10.04 21.99
N PRO A 499 28.71 -9.70 22.52
CA PRO A 499 29.98 -10.17 21.99
C PRO A 499 30.06 -11.70 22.12
N ARG A 500 30.57 -12.36 21.07
CA ARG A 500 30.83 -13.80 21.12
C ARG A 500 31.97 -14.06 22.12
N PRO A 501 31.81 -15.00 23.08
CA PRO A 501 32.90 -15.37 23.99
C PRO A 501 34.16 -15.81 23.23
N PRO A 502 35.37 -15.49 23.74
CA PRO A 502 36.61 -15.95 23.11
C PRO A 502 36.65 -17.48 23.04
N LYS A 503 37.13 -18.03 21.92
CA LYS A 503 37.40 -19.47 21.82
C LYS A 503 38.46 -19.83 22.86
N ARG A 504 38.13 -20.71 23.81
CA ARG A 504 39.11 -21.29 24.75
C ARG A 504 40.23 -21.93 23.93
N ALA A 505 41.46 -21.45 24.12
CA ALA A 505 42.63 -22.16 23.62
C ALA A 505 42.80 -23.44 24.46
N SER A 506 42.81 -24.60 23.80
CA SER A 506 43.11 -25.86 24.44
C SER A 506 44.59 -25.92 24.78
N PHE A 507 44.95 -25.59 26.03
CA PHE A 507 46.30 -25.79 26.56
C PHE A 507 46.57 -27.29 26.74
N SER A 508 46.92 -27.96 25.64
CA SER A 508 47.47 -29.31 25.67
C SER A 508 48.85 -29.25 26.34
N ALA A 509 48.98 -29.84 27.52
CA ALA A 509 50.28 -30.15 28.10
C ALA A 509 51.01 -31.19 27.22
N ASN A 510 52.35 -31.17 27.27
CA ASN A 510 53.27 -31.83 26.34
C ASN A 510 53.32 -31.11 24.97
N ASP A 511 54.47 -30.79 24.40
CA ASP A 511 55.70 -31.60 24.39
C ASP A 511 57.00 -30.82 24.74
N THR A 512 58.10 -31.54 24.93
CA THR A 512 59.41 -31.01 25.38
C THR A 512 60.54 -31.37 24.42
N ARG A 513 61.42 -30.40 24.13
CA ARG A 513 62.68 -30.50 23.34
C ARG A 513 62.54 -30.86 21.85
N LYS A 514 63.01 -29.92 21.01
CA LYS A 514 64.38 -30.00 20.44
C LYS A 514 64.86 -28.65 19.91
N GLU A 515 66.10 -28.32 20.23
CA GLU A 515 66.86 -27.28 19.54
C GLU A 515 67.60 -27.88 18.34
N ILE A 516 67.89 -27.07 17.32
CA ILE A 516 69.16 -26.99 16.56
C ILE A 516 69.12 -25.72 15.70
N THR A 517 70.28 -25.24 15.21
CA THR A 517 70.58 -23.81 15.12
C THR A 517 70.74 -23.20 13.72
N THR A 518 70.73 -21.86 13.70
CA THR A 518 71.50 -20.91 12.85
C THR A 518 71.13 -20.66 11.37
N ASP A 519 70.93 -19.36 11.08
CA ASP A 519 71.22 -18.60 9.85
C ASP A 519 70.41 -18.88 8.55
N ARG A 520 70.13 -17.89 7.67
CA ARG A 520 70.66 -16.50 7.54
C ARG A 520 69.70 -15.54 6.77
N LYS A 521 69.82 -14.24 7.03
CA LYS A 521 69.51 -13.05 6.17
C LYS A 521 68.06 -12.61 5.80
N GLN A 522 67.67 -11.49 6.40
CA GLN A 522 67.34 -10.18 5.77
C GLN A 522 66.18 -9.99 4.75
N SER A 523 65.13 -9.29 5.22
CA SER A 523 64.54 -8.05 4.67
C SER A 523 63.95 -7.98 3.24
N MET A 524 62.66 -7.60 3.13
CA MET A 524 62.21 -6.42 2.37
C MET A 524 60.78 -5.94 2.75
N THR A 525 60.54 -4.66 2.51
CA THR A 525 59.51 -3.70 2.97
C THR A 525 58.02 -3.97 2.61
N LYS A 526 57.08 -3.40 3.39
CA LYS A 526 55.68 -3.10 2.98
C LYS A 526 55.61 -1.87 2.03
N PRO A 527 54.55 -1.70 1.22
CA PRO A 527 53.40 -0.83 1.58
C PRO A 527 52.03 -1.50 1.28
N MET A 528 50.95 -1.33 2.05
CA MET A 528 50.09 -0.14 2.31
C MET A 528 49.18 0.30 1.14
N LEU A 529 47.86 0.26 1.39
CA LEU A 529 46.79 0.91 0.61
C LEU A 529 46.83 2.44 0.75
N PRO A 530 46.19 3.20 -0.17
CA PRO A 530 45.11 4.12 0.22
C PRO A 530 43.94 4.13 -0.85
N PRO A 531 43.00 5.11 -0.96
CA PRO A 531 41.56 4.81 -0.78
C PRO A 531 40.58 5.43 -1.82
N LEU A 532 39.26 5.35 -1.55
CA LEU A 532 38.16 5.98 -2.32
C LEU A 532 38.19 7.52 -2.35
N LYS A 533 37.63 8.14 -3.40
CA LYS A 533 36.50 9.11 -3.30
C LYS A 533 35.94 9.69 -4.64
N GLN A 534 34.61 9.92 -4.63
CA GLN A 534 33.83 11.00 -5.29
C GLN A 534 33.56 11.02 -6.81
N GLU A 535 32.33 11.45 -7.16
CA GLU A 535 31.82 11.84 -8.50
C GLU A 535 32.06 13.34 -8.76
N PRO A 536 31.92 13.87 -10.00
CA PRO A 536 30.61 14.44 -10.41
C PRO A 536 30.24 14.49 -11.93
N ASP A 537 28.93 14.40 -12.20
CA ASP A 537 28.05 15.16 -13.15
C ASP A 537 28.25 15.26 -14.70
N CYS A 538 27.08 15.22 -15.39
CA CYS A 538 26.66 15.64 -16.76
C CYS A 538 27.57 15.56 -18.02
N GLN A 539 27.04 14.96 -19.13
CA GLN A 539 26.62 15.67 -20.39
C GLN A 539 26.04 14.79 -21.54
N TYR A 540 24.98 15.31 -22.20
CA TYR A 540 24.39 15.13 -23.56
C TYR A 540 24.48 13.88 -24.49
N ALA A 541 23.28 13.51 -24.98
CA ALA A 541 22.89 13.18 -26.39
C ALA A 541 23.11 11.76 -27.03
N ALA A 542 22.36 11.51 -28.11
CA ALA A 542 22.13 10.24 -28.85
C ALA A 542 22.09 10.53 -30.40
N PRO A 543 21.58 9.69 -31.37
CA PRO A 543 21.01 8.33 -31.31
C PRO A 543 21.30 7.32 -32.49
N LEU A 544 20.89 6.05 -32.33
CA LEU A 544 20.47 5.06 -33.39
C LEU A 544 21.55 4.55 -34.40
N PRO A 545 21.34 3.49 -35.26
CA PRO A 545 20.10 2.82 -35.71
C PRO A 545 20.02 1.27 -35.57
N PRO A 546 18.91 0.59 -35.98
CA PRO A 546 18.63 -0.83 -35.65
C PRO A 546 18.61 -1.82 -36.84
N ALA A 547 18.70 -3.13 -36.53
CA ALA A 547 18.43 -4.27 -37.42
C ALA A 547 18.08 -5.54 -36.58
N ALA A 548 17.25 -6.50 -37.00
CA ALA A 548 16.25 -6.57 -38.07
C ALA A 548 15.17 -7.63 -37.73
N ARG A 549 14.00 -7.59 -38.38
CA ARG A 549 12.87 -8.52 -38.14
C ARG A 549 13.15 -9.96 -38.61
N LYS A 550 12.50 -10.95 -37.97
CA LYS A 550 12.04 -12.20 -38.62
C LYS A 550 10.59 -12.56 -38.23
N GLN A 551 9.90 -13.21 -39.16
CA GLN A 551 8.47 -13.56 -39.18
C GLN A 551 8.33 -14.86 -40.02
N ILE A 552 7.24 -15.65 -40.02
CA ILE A 552 5.95 -15.60 -39.30
C ILE A 552 5.46 -17.05 -39.06
N GLN A 553 4.69 -17.35 -37.99
CA GLN A 553 3.74 -18.48 -37.96
C GLN A 553 2.68 -18.32 -36.85
N LEU A 554 1.51 -18.96 -37.01
CA LEU A 554 0.28 -18.68 -36.23
C LEU A 554 -0.51 -19.95 -35.84
N ARG A 555 -1.23 -19.87 -34.71
CA ARG A 555 -2.29 -20.77 -34.17
C ARG A 555 -1.86 -22.12 -33.57
N ARG A 556 -2.33 -22.37 -32.34
CA ARG A 556 -3.46 -23.29 -32.04
C ARG A 556 -4.14 -22.90 -30.72
N ARG A 557 -5.36 -23.43 -30.49
CA ARG A 557 -6.14 -23.25 -29.25
C ARG A 557 -5.54 -24.05 -28.09
N SER A 558 -5.71 -23.54 -26.86
CA SER A 558 -5.80 -24.31 -25.63
C SER A 558 -6.89 -23.68 -24.74
N GLU A 559 -7.60 -24.50 -23.97
CA GLU A 559 -8.67 -24.08 -23.05
C GLU A 559 -8.11 -23.96 -21.60
N PRO A 560 -8.79 -23.27 -20.67
CA PRO A 560 -8.26 -23.02 -19.34
C PRO A 560 -8.30 -24.27 -18.45
N ASN A 561 -7.18 -24.65 -17.85
CA ASN A 561 -7.10 -25.79 -16.94
C ASN A 561 -7.70 -25.45 -15.57
N GLU A 562 -8.85 -26.04 -15.29
CA GLU A 562 -9.39 -26.26 -13.94
C GLU A 562 -8.51 -27.27 -13.18
N TYR A 563 -8.19 -27.00 -11.91
CA TYR A 563 -7.49 -27.96 -11.04
C TYR A 563 -8.14 -28.03 -9.66
N SER A 564 -8.80 -29.14 -9.40
CA SER A 564 -9.52 -29.41 -8.14
C SER A 564 -8.62 -29.93 -7.03
N LEU A 565 -9.06 -29.71 -5.79
CA LEU A 565 -8.48 -30.29 -4.58
C LEU A 565 -8.50 -31.82 -4.62
N SER A 566 -7.37 -32.46 -4.30
CA SER A 566 -7.37 -33.85 -3.81
C SER A 566 -6.30 -34.05 -2.73
N LYS A 567 -6.64 -34.88 -1.73
CA LYS A 567 -5.72 -35.37 -0.70
C LYS A 567 -5.43 -36.83 -1.02
N HIS A 568 -4.23 -37.35 -0.73
CA HIS A 568 -4.04 -38.60 0.03
C HIS A 568 -2.54 -38.81 0.36
N LYS A 569 -2.17 -39.97 0.93
CA LYS A 569 -1.02 -40.12 1.85
C LYS A 569 -0.40 -41.54 1.74
N LEU A 570 0.95 -41.63 1.79
CA LEU A 570 1.77 -42.88 1.88
C LEU A 570 1.78 -43.77 0.60
N ARG A 571 2.76 -44.66 0.32
CA ARG A 571 3.85 -45.26 1.15
C ARG A 571 5.04 -45.87 0.34
N THR A 572 6.28 -45.64 0.80
CA THR A 572 7.50 -46.54 0.77
C THR A 572 8.23 -46.99 -0.52
N THR A 573 9.51 -47.39 -0.31
CA THR A 573 10.49 -48.17 -1.14
C THR A 573 11.13 -47.53 -2.40
N SER A 574 12.43 -47.67 -2.71
CA SER A 574 13.66 -48.01 -1.92
C SER A 574 14.94 -48.00 -2.80
N THR A 575 16.09 -47.50 -2.28
CA THR A 575 17.52 -47.71 -2.74
C THR A 575 17.88 -47.31 -4.19
N SER A 576 19.11 -46.96 -4.60
CA SER A 576 20.47 -46.78 -4.02
C SER A 576 21.22 -45.75 -4.90
N SER A 577 22.16 -44.90 -4.46
CA SER A 577 23.59 -45.15 -4.12
C SER A 577 24.16 -43.92 -3.37
N LYS A 578 25.08 -44.04 -2.40
CA LYS A 578 26.54 -44.26 -2.53
C LYS A 578 27.27 -43.18 -3.37
N ASP A 579 28.37 -42.57 -2.96
CA ASP A 579 29.31 -42.74 -1.80
C ASP A 579 29.74 -41.32 -1.28
N GLU A 580 30.47 -41.06 -0.17
CA GLU A 580 30.53 -41.53 1.24
C GLU A 580 31.86 -41.01 1.93
N GLU A 581 32.04 -39.68 2.14
CA GLU A 581 33.18 -39.01 2.83
C GLU A 581 32.72 -37.73 3.58
N ASP A 582 33.22 -37.37 4.76
CA ASP A 582 33.18 -37.95 6.12
C ASP A 582 33.87 -36.92 7.05
N ASP A 583 33.26 -36.54 8.18
CA ASP A 583 33.82 -35.55 9.14
C ASP A 583 33.08 -35.72 10.50
N GLU A 584 33.74 -36.29 11.51
CA GLU A 584 33.10 -36.77 12.74
C GLU A 584 32.64 -35.64 13.68
N HIS A 585 31.40 -35.70 14.18
CA HIS A 585 30.89 -34.85 15.26
C HIS A 585 30.20 -35.69 16.33
N ASP A 586 30.85 -35.86 17.48
CA ASP A 586 30.28 -36.49 18.68
C ASP A 586 29.02 -35.75 19.16
N TYR A 587 27.89 -36.46 19.14
CA TYR A 587 26.67 -36.07 19.85
C TYR A 587 26.21 -37.25 20.71
N GLU A 588 26.14 -37.05 22.03
CA GLU A 588 25.65 -38.07 22.97
C GLU A 588 24.22 -38.48 22.61
N CYS A 589 24.01 -39.80 22.42
CA CYS A 589 22.77 -40.30 21.84
C CYS A 589 21.65 -40.40 22.88
N ILE A 590 20.54 -39.66 22.66
CA ILE A 590 19.43 -39.48 23.61
C ILE A 590 18.52 -40.74 23.74
N GLU A 591 18.90 -41.88 23.17
CA GLU A 591 18.09 -43.10 23.20
C GLU A 591 17.90 -43.69 24.61
N ASP A 592 18.90 -43.61 25.48
CA ASP A 592 18.83 -44.28 26.79
C ASP A 592 17.88 -43.56 27.76
N THR A 593 17.70 -42.24 27.60
CA THR A 593 16.66 -41.49 28.32
C THR A 593 15.25 -41.96 27.92
N VAL A 594 15.03 -42.28 26.64
CA VAL A 594 13.75 -42.78 26.11
C VAL A 594 13.46 -44.21 26.62
N LYS A 595 14.49 -45.05 26.76
CA LYS A 595 14.38 -46.41 27.33
C LYS A 595 13.96 -46.36 28.81
N ASP A 596 14.58 -45.51 29.62
CA ASP A 596 14.26 -45.40 31.05
C ASP A 596 12.85 -44.81 31.32
N ILE A 597 12.44 -43.79 30.56
CA ILE A 597 11.06 -43.27 30.60
C ILE A 597 10.06 -44.39 30.25
N SER A 598 10.33 -45.18 29.20
CA SER A 598 9.48 -46.30 28.77
C SER A 598 9.36 -47.40 29.84
N GLN A 599 10.42 -47.69 30.60
CA GLN A 599 10.37 -48.66 31.69
C GLN A 599 9.60 -48.14 32.91
N LYS A 600 9.78 -46.85 33.28
CA LYS A 600 9.02 -46.22 34.36
C LYS A 600 7.52 -46.22 34.09
N THR A 601 7.08 -45.86 32.87
CA THR A 601 5.66 -45.88 32.50
C THR A 601 5.05 -47.27 32.58
N ARG A 602 5.79 -48.33 32.22
CA ARG A 602 5.30 -49.73 32.33
C ARG A 602 5.13 -50.23 33.77
N LYS A 603 5.88 -49.70 34.75
CA LYS A 603 5.72 -50.06 36.17
C LYS A 603 4.54 -49.38 36.87
N ILE A 604 3.93 -48.36 36.26
CA ILE A 604 2.79 -47.62 36.82
C ILE A 604 1.44 -48.27 36.42
N PHE A 605 1.40 -49.05 35.33
CA PHE A 605 0.18 -49.69 34.81
C PHE A 605 -0.02 -51.16 35.23
N LEU A 606 0.80 -51.68 36.15
CA LEU A 606 0.76 -53.07 36.64
C LEU A 606 0.88 -53.15 38.17
N ARG A 607 0.12 -52.32 38.88
CA ARG A 607 -0.05 -52.39 40.34
C ARG A 607 -1.40 -51.86 40.79
#